data_AF-A0A4Q3YS41-F1
#
_entry.id   AF-A0A4Q3YS41-F1
#
_cell.length_a   1.000
_cell.length_b   1.000
_cell.length_c   1.000
_cell.angle_alpha   90.00
_cell.angle_beta   90.00
_cell.angle_gamma   90.00
#
_symmetry.space_group_name_H-M   'P 1'
#
loop_
_entity.id
_entity.type
_entity.pdbx_description
1 polymer ?
#
loop_
_entity_poly.entity_id
_entity_poly.type
_entity_poly.pdbx_seq_one_letter_code
_entity_poly.pdbx_strand_id
1 'polypeptide(L)'
;MNSMLEIRNVINSIINSDSDAVDISTPALIRAVRERHPDLVAAAHIELQNLGLSKIVNQVAARQKGPARPGQLEMFGGYTGIRQTIVVKSTDADGKVSLTRKPTEQATLEELEHWLKDRTEARKENTDKFSGMWRLLADAQKAGCAPNAIIGQAITDKIQRTAF
;
A
#
# COMPACT_ATOMS: atom_id res chain seq x y z
N MET A 1 12.86 4.87 -0.10
CA MET A 1 13.02 5.94 0.91
C MET A 1 11.67 6.63 1.09
N ASN A 2 11.28 6.94 2.33
CA ASN A 2 10.00 7.61 2.61
C ASN A 2 10.26 9.12 2.69
N SER A 3 10.02 9.80 1.58
CA SER A 3 10.42 11.20 1.38
C SER A 3 9.77 12.13 2.41
N MET A 4 8.57 11.81 2.89
CA MET A 4 7.86 12.54 3.94
C MET A 4 8.54 12.42 5.32
N LEU A 5 9.16 11.29 5.61
CA LEU A 5 9.90 11.08 6.86
C LEU A 5 11.23 11.86 6.85
N GLU A 6 11.83 11.97 5.67
CA GLU A 6 13.05 12.75 5.46
C GLU A 6 12.76 14.27 5.50
N ILE A 7 11.64 14.74 4.93
CA ILE A 7 11.13 16.13 5.11
C ILE A 7 11.02 16.46 6.59
N ARG A 8 10.42 15.56 7.38
CA ARG A 8 10.24 15.76 8.81
C ARG A 8 11.58 15.86 9.54
N ASN A 9 12.53 15.00 9.20
CA ASN A 9 13.86 15.02 9.81
C ASN A 9 14.63 16.30 9.47
N VAL A 10 14.53 16.77 8.22
CA VAL A 10 15.09 18.05 7.78
C VAL A 10 14.47 19.22 8.53
N ILE A 11 13.14 19.26 8.66
CA ILE A 11 12.43 20.30 9.42
C ILE A 11 12.89 20.30 10.88
N ASN A 12 12.94 19.13 11.52
CA ASN A 12 13.42 19.00 12.89
C ASN A 12 14.88 19.43 13.01
N SER A 13 15.73 19.13 12.02
CA SER A 13 17.12 19.56 12.01
C SER A 13 17.24 21.08 11.91
N ILE A 14 16.42 21.74 11.07
CA ILE A 14 16.44 23.21 10.91
C ILE A 14 15.93 23.90 12.17
N ILE A 15 14.90 23.36 12.82
CA ILE A 15 14.37 23.89 14.09
C ILE A 15 15.39 23.75 15.23
N ASN A 16 16.16 22.65 15.25
CA ASN A 16 17.10 22.35 16.33
C ASN A 16 18.55 22.77 16.05
N SER A 17 18.86 23.29 14.85
CA SER A 17 20.22 23.70 14.48
C SER A 17 20.61 25.09 14.99
N ASP A 18 19.64 25.93 15.36
CA ASP A 18 19.89 27.21 16.00
C ASP A 18 19.70 27.06 17.52
N SER A 19 20.82 26.91 18.23
CA SER A 19 20.88 26.91 19.69
C SER A 19 20.63 28.29 20.33
N ASP A 20 20.41 29.33 19.52
CA ASP A 20 19.91 30.63 19.96
C ASP A 20 18.47 30.77 19.47
N ALA A 21 17.53 30.69 20.41
CA ALA A 21 16.09 30.65 20.19
C ALA A 21 15.57 31.91 19.47
N VAL A 22 15.69 31.95 18.15
CA VAL A 22 14.88 32.80 17.28
C VAL A 22 13.72 31.93 16.82
N ASP A 23 12.51 32.31 17.22
CA ASP A 23 11.28 31.72 16.68
C ASP A 23 11.31 31.82 15.15
N ILE A 24 11.70 30.73 14.49
CA ILE A 24 11.62 30.63 13.04
C ILE A 24 10.13 30.61 12.68
N SER A 25 9.68 31.68 12.02
CA SER A 25 8.32 31.73 11.50
C SER A 25 8.08 30.58 10.50
N THR A 26 6.88 30.00 10.50
CA THR A 26 6.51 28.92 9.58
C THR A 26 6.79 29.25 8.10
N PRO A 27 6.54 30.48 7.59
CA PRO A 27 6.90 30.84 6.22
C PRO A 27 8.41 30.82 5.94
N ALA A 28 9.23 31.24 6.90
CA ALA A 28 10.69 31.21 6.78
C ALA A 28 11.21 29.78 6.76
N LEU A 29 10.67 28.90 7.61
CA LEU A 29 10.98 27.46 7.61
C LEU A 29 10.64 26.81 6.27
N ILE A 30 9.44 27.06 5.74
CA ILE A 30 8.99 26.51 4.45
C ILE A 30 9.93 26.97 3.33
N ARG A 31 10.33 28.24 3.34
CA ARG A 31 11.28 28.78 2.35
C ARG A 31 12.64 28.09 2.46
N ALA A 32 13.19 27.99 3.67
CA ALA A 32 14.48 27.36 3.91
C ALA A 32 14.50 25.89 3.47
N VAL A 33 13.44 25.13 3.74
CA VAL A 33 13.31 23.73 3.30
C VAL A 33 13.27 23.64 1.77
N ARG A 34 12.51 24.52 1.09
CA ARG A 34 12.42 24.54 -0.37
C ARG A 34 13.74 24.91 -1.06
N GLU A 35 14.46 25.87 -0.49
CA GLU A 35 15.74 26.33 -1.04
C GLU A 35 16.87 25.33 -0.81
N ARG A 36 16.94 24.71 0.37
CA ARG A 36 18.04 23.80 0.74
C ARG A 36 17.81 22.35 0.33
N HIS A 37 16.56 21.93 0.14
CA HIS A 37 16.21 20.53 -0.16
C HIS A 37 15.15 20.41 -1.28
N PRO A 38 15.39 20.97 -2.48
CA PRO A 38 14.41 20.98 -3.57
C PRO A 38 14.02 19.57 -4.06
N ASP A 39 14.98 18.65 -4.18
CA ASP A 39 14.74 17.28 -4.68
C ASP A 39 13.84 16.48 -3.76
N LEU A 40 14.01 16.67 -2.46
CA LEU A 40 13.25 15.99 -1.42
C LEU A 40 11.82 16.56 -1.32
N VAL A 41 11.66 17.87 -1.54
CA VAL A 41 10.33 18.49 -1.71
C VAL A 41 9.63 17.96 -2.98
N ALA A 42 10.35 17.82 -4.09
CA ALA A 42 9.80 17.26 -5.33
C ALA A 42 9.38 15.79 -5.16
N ALA A 43 10.22 14.97 -4.50
CA ALA A 43 9.90 13.58 -4.19
C ALA A 43 8.66 13.46 -3.28
N ALA A 44 8.57 14.27 -2.23
CA ALA A 44 7.41 14.32 -1.35
C ALA A 44 6.14 14.81 -2.04
N HIS A 45 6.27 15.75 -2.98
CA HIS A 45 5.16 16.19 -3.80
C HIS A 45 4.58 15.06 -4.65
N ILE A 46 5.44 14.29 -5.33
CA ILE A 46 5.04 13.12 -6.12
C ILE A 46 4.39 12.06 -5.21
N GLU A 47 4.97 11.80 -4.03
CA GLU A 47 4.41 10.84 -3.07
C GLU A 47 3.01 11.25 -2.59
N LEU A 48 2.81 12.54 -2.28
CA LEU A 48 1.51 13.09 -1.89
C LEU A 48 0.49 13.07 -3.04
N GLN A 49 0.92 13.39 -4.27
CA GLN A 49 0.07 13.28 -5.46
C GLN A 49 -0.40 11.85 -5.68
N ASN A 50 0.52 10.88 -5.62
CA ASN A 50 0.19 9.46 -5.78
C ASN A 50 -0.76 8.98 -4.68
N LEU A 51 -0.57 9.42 -3.43
CA LEU A 51 -1.48 9.10 -2.32
C LEU A 51 -2.87 9.71 -2.53
N GLY A 52 -2.93 10.97 -2.99
CA GLY A 52 -4.17 11.67 -3.31
C GLY A 52 -4.94 10.99 -4.46
N LEU A 53 -4.26 10.70 -5.57
CA LEU A 53 -4.83 9.99 -6.72
C LEU A 53 -5.31 8.59 -6.32
N SER A 54 -4.53 7.84 -5.55
CA SER A 54 -4.94 6.54 -5.03
C SER A 54 -6.22 6.66 -4.18
N LYS A 55 -6.36 7.70 -3.36
CA LYS A 55 -7.57 7.93 -2.56
C LYS A 55 -8.78 8.26 -3.44
N ILE A 56 -8.60 9.09 -4.47
CA ILE A 56 -9.66 9.44 -5.43
C ILE A 56 -10.10 8.20 -6.21
N VAL A 57 -9.15 7.42 -6.74
CA VAL A 57 -9.42 6.15 -7.43
C VAL A 57 -10.22 5.21 -6.52
N ASN A 58 -9.80 5.06 -5.26
CA ASN A 58 -10.53 4.25 -4.28
C ASN A 58 -11.96 4.76 -4.02
N GLN A 59 -12.17 6.08 -3.96
CA GLN A 59 -13.50 6.67 -3.76
C GLN A 59 -14.38 6.53 -4.99
N VAL A 60 -13.82 6.65 -6.20
CA VAL A 60 -14.55 6.46 -7.46
C VAL A 60 -14.93 4.99 -7.63
N ALA A 61 -14.00 4.07 -7.40
CA ALA A 61 -14.26 2.63 -7.43
C ALA A 61 -15.33 2.23 -6.40
N ALA A 62 -15.27 2.75 -5.16
CA ALA A 62 -16.27 2.48 -4.15
C ALA A 62 -17.67 3.05 -4.47
N ARG A 63 -17.75 4.10 -5.29
CA ARG A 63 -19.01 4.72 -5.73
C ARG A 63 -19.61 4.04 -6.96
N GLN A 64 -18.82 3.35 -7.77
CA GLN A 64 -19.31 2.58 -8.92
C GLN A 64 -19.84 1.22 -8.47
N LYS A 65 -21.04 1.20 -7.86
CA LYS A 65 -21.92 0.01 -7.83
C LYS A 65 -22.63 -0.15 -9.17
N GLY A 66 -21.89 -0.26 -10.27
CA GLY A 66 -22.44 -0.36 -11.64
C GLY A 66 -22.10 -1.70 -12.29
N PRO A 67 -22.87 -2.14 -13.30
CA PRO A 67 -22.59 -3.39 -14.02
C PRO A 67 -21.22 -3.29 -14.70
N ALA A 68 -20.40 -4.32 -14.52
CA ALA A 68 -19.03 -4.41 -15.00
C ALA A 68 -18.95 -4.11 -16.51
N ARG A 69 -17.92 -3.34 -16.93
CA ARG A 69 -17.67 -3.07 -18.34
C ARG A 69 -16.93 -4.24 -19.00
N PRO A 70 -17.27 -4.63 -20.24
CA PRO A 70 -16.62 -5.75 -20.93
C PRO A 70 -15.12 -5.45 -21.16
N GLY A 71 -14.25 -6.42 -20.89
CA GLY A 71 -12.79 -6.31 -21.05
C GLY A 71 -12.05 -5.81 -19.82
N GLN A 72 -12.75 -5.18 -18.88
CA GLN A 72 -12.29 -5.00 -17.51
C GLN A 72 -12.77 -6.21 -16.71
N LEU A 73 -12.22 -7.40 -17.01
CA LEU A 73 -12.23 -8.48 -16.03
C LEU A 73 -11.50 -7.91 -14.82
N GLU A 74 -12.26 -7.36 -13.89
CA GLU A 74 -11.80 -7.03 -12.56
C GLU A 74 -11.14 -8.31 -12.05
N MET A 75 -9.81 -8.34 -12.02
CA MET A 75 -9.03 -9.46 -11.47
C MET A 75 -9.57 -9.86 -10.08
N PHE A 76 -10.26 -8.95 -9.40
CA PHE A 76 -10.92 -9.17 -8.12
C PHE A 76 -12.46 -9.03 -8.13
N GLY A 77 -13.14 -8.99 -9.28
CA GLY A 77 -14.58 -8.64 -9.36
C GLY A 77 -15.52 -9.61 -8.64
N GLY A 78 -15.05 -10.82 -8.34
CA GLY A 78 -15.75 -11.79 -7.47
C GLY A 78 -15.53 -11.58 -5.96
N TYR A 79 -14.67 -10.64 -5.56
CA TYR A 79 -14.24 -10.40 -4.19
C TYR A 79 -14.49 -8.94 -3.78
N THR A 80 -15.41 -8.72 -2.85
CA THR A 80 -15.68 -7.38 -2.30
C THR A 80 -14.67 -7.01 -1.22
N GLY A 81 -14.21 -5.75 -1.20
CA GLY A 81 -13.34 -5.25 -0.12
C GLY A 81 -11.85 -5.64 -0.24
N ILE A 82 -11.38 -6.00 -1.43
CA ILE A 82 -9.95 -6.22 -1.68
C ILE A 82 -9.18 -4.90 -1.57
N ARG A 83 -8.10 -4.90 -0.78
CA ARG A 83 -7.12 -3.81 -0.80
C ARG A 83 -6.28 -3.92 -2.06
N GLN A 84 -6.04 -2.80 -2.74
CA GLN A 84 -5.16 -2.76 -3.92
C GLN A 84 -3.67 -2.90 -3.57
N THR A 85 -3.27 -2.63 -2.33
CA THR A 85 -1.90 -2.77 -1.86
C THR A 85 -1.86 -3.36 -0.45
N ILE A 86 -0.85 -4.18 -0.18
CA ILE A 86 -0.50 -4.68 1.15
C ILE A 86 0.89 -4.20 1.57
N VAL A 87 1.22 -4.32 2.85
CA VAL A 87 2.56 -4.04 3.37
C VAL A 87 3.24 -5.37 3.66
N VAL A 88 4.26 -5.70 2.89
CA VAL A 88 5.03 -6.92 3.07
C VAL A 88 6.19 -6.64 4.03
N LYS A 89 6.37 -7.52 5.01
CA LYS A 89 7.55 -7.55 5.87
C LYS A 89 8.55 -8.52 5.26
N SER A 90 9.76 -8.05 4.98
CA SER A 90 10.87 -8.89 4.54
C SER A 90 12.03 -8.73 5.52
N THR A 91 12.60 -9.85 5.93
CA THR A 91 13.80 -9.87 6.78
C THR A 91 14.97 -10.22 5.88
N ASP A 92 16.01 -9.39 5.88
CA ASP A 92 17.25 -9.70 5.16
C ASP A 92 18.08 -10.77 5.89
N ALA A 93 19.17 -11.22 5.26
CA ALA A 93 20.07 -12.22 5.83
C ALA A 93 20.73 -11.77 7.14
N ASP A 94 20.79 -10.45 7.37
CA ASP A 94 21.34 -9.81 8.57
C ASP A 94 20.29 -9.64 9.68
N GLY A 95 19.07 -10.12 9.48
CA GLY A 95 17.98 -10.06 10.46
C GLY A 95 17.24 -8.71 10.51
N LYS A 96 17.55 -7.77 9.62
CA LYS A 96 16.91 -6.45 9.57
C LYS A 96 15.60 -6.53 8.80
N VAL A 97 14.55 -6.04 9.45
CA VAL A 97 13.19 -6.02 8.90
C VAL A 97 12.98 -4.79 8.04
N SER A 98 12.53 -4.99 6.82
CA SER A 98 12.10 -3.97 5.88
C SER A 98 10.60 -4.08 5.61
N LEU A 99 9.94 -2.93 5.44
CA LEU A 99 8.52 -2.84 5.16
C LEU A 99 8.33 -2.25 3.76
N THR A 100 7.77 -3.05 2.85
CA THR A 100 7.57 -2.65 1.46
C THR A 100 6.09 -2.66 1.13
N ARG A 101 5.58 -1.56 0.55
CA ARG A 101 4.22 -1.54 0.00
C ARG A 101 4.23 -2.21 -1.37
N LYS A 102 3.39 -3.22 -1.53
CA LYS A 102 3.29 -4.02 -2.75
C LYS A 102 1.85 -4.02 -3.25
N PRO A 103 1.61 -3.83 -4.56
CA PRO A 103 0.29 -4.07 -5.14
C PRO A 103 -0.17 -5.49 -4.85
N THR A 104 -1.43 -5.68 -4.45
CA THR A 104 -1.97 -6.98 -4.05
C THR A 104 -1.91 -7.99 -5.19
N GLU A 105 -2.10 -7.55 -6.44
CA GLU A 105 -1.96 -8.39 -7.63
C GLU A 105 -0.51 -8.90 -7.86
N GLN A 106 0.49 -8.20 -7.31
CA GLN A 106 1.90 -8.57 -7.43
C GLN A 106 2.42 -9.30 -6.18
N ALA A 107 1.66 -9.28 -5.10
CA ALA A 107 1.99 -10.00 -3.88
C ALA A 107 1.80 -11.52 -4.06
N THR A 108 2.53 -12.30 -3.28
CA THR A 108 2.31 -13.74 -3.19
C THR A 108 1.15 -14.06 -2.27
N LEU A 109 0.58 -15.26 -2.40
CA LEU A 109 -0.47 -15.74 -1.51
C LEU A 109 0.02 -15.79 -0.05
N GLU A 110 1.26 -16.21 0.17
CA GLU A 110 1.90 -16.23 1.48
C GLU A 110 2.09 -14.82 2.08
N GLU A 111 2.52 -13.84 1.27
CA GLU A 111 2.66 -12.44 1.71
C GLU A 111 1.30 -11.87 2.13
N LEU A 112 0.24 -12.19 1.39
CA LEU A 112 -1.12 -11.77 1.73
C LEU A 112 -1.64 -12.44 2.99
N GLU A 113 -1.39 -13.75 3.16
CA GLU A 113 -1.82 -14.49 4.34
C GLU A 113 -1.16 -13.96 5.62
N HIS A 114 0.16 -13.73 5.59
CA HIS A 114 0.88 -13.12 6.71
C HIS A 114 0.34 -11.72 7.02
N TRP A 115 0.12 -10.89 5.99
CA TRP A 115 -0.44 -9.56 6.17
C TRP A 115 -1.83 -9.57 6.81
N LEU A 116 -2.68 -10.52 6.43
CA LEU A 116 -4.01 -10.68 7.01
C LEU A 116 -3.93 -11.14 8.46
N LYS A 117 -3.12 -12.15 8.77
CA LYS A 117 -2.89 -12.64 10.13
C LYS A 117 -2.40 -11.52 11.06
N ASP A 118 -1.37 -10.80 10.64
CA ASP A 118 -0.83 -9.65 11.37
C ASP A 118 -1.90 -8.60 11.68
N ARG A 119 -2.83 -8.35 10.75
CA ARG A 119 -3.87 -7.32 10.89
C ARG A 119 -5.06 -7.79 11.74
N THR A 120 -5.42 -9.06 11.65
CA THR A 120 -6.52 -9.63 12.44
C THR A 120 -6.10 -9.89 13.89
N GLU A 121 -4.88 -10.40 14.11
CA GLU A 121 -4.38 -10.73 15.44
C GLU A 121 -3.95 -9.48 16.23
N ALA A 122 -3.20 -8.56 15.60
CA ALA A 122 -2.65 -7.41 16.31
C ALA A 122 -3.70 -6.35 16.71
N ARG A 123 -4.90 -6.38 16.12
CA ARG A 123 -5.89 -5.31 16.32
C ARG A 123 -7.24 -5.75 16.88
N LYS A 124 -7.50 -7.05 17.02
CA LYS A 124 -8.88 -7.57 17.22
C LYS A 124 -9.87 -6.85 16.27
N GLU A 125 -9.43 -6.50 15.07
CA GLU A 125 -10.27 -5.77 14.11
C GLU A 125 -11.26 -6.77 13.50
N ASN A 126 -12.52 -6.34 13.34
CA ASN A 126 -13.59 -7.13 12.73
C ASN A 126 -13.11 -7.77 11.42
N THR A 127 -13.11 -9.11 11.40
CA THR A 127 -12.78 -9.97 10.24
C THR A 127 -13.56 -9.60 8.99
N ASP A 128 -14.74 -8.99 9.15
CA ASP A 128 -15.59 -8.49 8.07
C ASP A 128 -14.88 -7.50 7.14
N LYS A 129 -13.93 -6.67 7.65
CA LYS A 129 -13.22 -5.67 6.85
C LYS A 129 -12.30 -6.26 5.78
N PHE A 130 -11.89 -7.53 5.93
CA PHE A 130 -10.98 -8.21 5.01
C PHE A 130 -11.58 -9.49 4.44
N SER A 131 -12.88 -9.69 4.59
CA SER A 131 -13.62 -10.89 4.16
C SER A 131 -13.36 -11.27 2.70
N GLY A 132 -13.29 -10.31 1.77
CA GLY A 132 -12.93 -10.59 0.38
C GLY A 132 -11.51 -11.11 0.19
N MET A 133 -10.54 -10.60 0.95
CA MET A 133 -9.14 -11.03 0.84
C MET A 133 -8.94 -12.43 1.43
N TRP A 134 -9.65 -12.75 2.52
CA TRP A 134 -9.72 -14.11 3.05
C TRP A 134 -10.37 -15.09 2.08
N ARG A 135 -11.46 -14.68 1.43
CA ARG A 135 -12.12 -15.49 0.40
C ARG A 135 -11.21 -15.75 -0.79
N LEU A 136 -10.46 -14.76 -1.24
CA LEU A 136 -9.46 -14.88 -2.30
C LEU A 136 -8.39 -15.92 -1.96
N LEU A 137 -7.84 -15.88 -0.74
CA LEU A 137 -6.87 -16.88 -0.29
C LEU A 137 -7.47 -18.29 -0.29
N ALA A 138 -8.66 -18.45 0.29
CA ALA A 138 -9.33 -19.75 0.34
C ALA A 138 -9.61 -20.30 -1.07
N ASP A 139 -9.98 -19.43 -2.00
CA ASP A 139 -10.26 -19.76 -3.38
C ASP A 139 -8.98 -20.15 -4.16
N ALA A 140 -7.85 -19.47 -3.91
CA ALA A 140 -6.57 -19.81 -4.52
C ALA A 140 -6.00 -21.14 -3.96
N GLN A 141 -6.16 -21.38 -2.65
CA GLN A 141 -5.78 -22.64 -2.02
C GLN A 141 -6.59 -23.82 -2.59
N LYS A 142 -7.92 -23.64 -2.74
CA LYS A 142 -8.78 -24.65 -3.40
C LYS A 142 -8.41 -24.93 -4.85
N ALA A 143 -7.89 -23.94 -5.56
CA ALA A 143 -7.40 -24.09 -6.93
C ALA A 143 -6.00 -24.76 -7.02
N GLY A 144 -5.38 -25.09 -5.88
CA GLY A 144 -4.07 -25.73 -5.82
C GLY A 144 -2.91 -24.80 -6.13
N CYS A 145 -3.08 -23.48 -5.98
CA CYS A 145 -2.01 -22.51 -6.20
C CYS A 145 -0.93 -22.64 -5.12
N ALA A 146 0.34 -22.60 -5.53
CA ALA A 146 1.46 -22.64 -4.59
C ALA A 146 1.51 -21.36 -3.72
N PRO A 147 1.94 -21.42 -2.45
CA PRO A 147 1.98 -20.25 -1.56
C PRO A 147 2.83 -19.07 -2.09
N ASN A 148 3.88 -19.36 -2.85
CA ASN A 148 4.75 -18.38 -3.49
C ASN A 148 4.19 -17.84 -4.83
N ALA A 149 3.03 -18.31 -5.29
CA ALA A 149 2.42 -17.85 -6.53
C ALA A 149 1.94 -16.39 -6.38
N ILE A 150 2.17 -15.61 -7.43
CA ILE A 150 1.70 -14.22 -7.51
C ILE A 150 0.17 -14.22 -7.64
N ILE A 151 -0.51 -13.41 -6.82
CA ILE A 151 -1.97 -13.35 -6.73
C ILE A 151 -2.63 -13.09 -8.09
N GLY A 152 -2.09 -12.15 -8.88
CA GLY A 152 -2.65 -11.86 -10.19
C GLY A 152 -2.55 -13.02 -11.17
N GLN A 153 -1.48 -13.81 -11.09
CA GLN A 153 -1.33 -15.03 -11.90
C GLN A 153 -2.29 -16.12 -11.40
N ALA A 154 -2.35 -16.35 -10.09
CA ALA A 154 -3.23 -17.35 -9.47
C ALA A 154 -4.71 -17.13 -9.82
N ILE A 155 -5.15 -15.87 -9.87
CA ILE A 155 -6.53 -15.55 -10.22
C ILE A 155 -6.79 -15.68 -11.72
N THR A 156 -5.84 -15.26 -12.56
CA THR A 156 -5.96 -15.42 -14.02
C THR A 156 -6.07 -16.91 -14.38
N ASP A 157 -5.22 -17.76 -13.79
CA ASP A 157 -5.24 -19.20 -14.01
C ASP A 157 -6.56 -19.83 -13.54
N LYS A 158 -7.11 -19.37 -12.41
CA LYS A 158 -8.43 -19.81 -11.93
C LYS A 158 -9.55 -19.42 -12.89
N ILE A 159 -9.58 -18.16 -13.35
CA ILE A 159 -10.60 -17.67 -14.30
C ILE A 159 -10.54 -18.47 -15.59
N GLN A 160 -9.34 -18.76 -16.10
CA GLN A 160 -9.16 -19.59 -17.30
C GLN A 160 -9.66 -21.03 -17.11
N ARG A 161 -9.49 -21.62 -15.92
CA ARG A 161 -9.95 -22.99 -15.62
C ARG A 161 -11.46 -23.12 -15.38
N THR A 162 -12.15 -22.04 -15.04
CA THR A 162 -13.61 -22.03 -14.81
C THR A 162 -14.42 -21.52 -16.01
N ALA A 163 -13.75 -21.08 -17.07
CA ALA A 163 -14.37 -20.65 -18.33
C ALA A 163 -14.59 -21.78 -19.35
N PHE A 164 -14.33 -23.03 -18.96
CA PHE A 164 -14.59 -24.26 -19.72
C PHE A 164 -15.39 -25.24 -18.84
#